data_AF-A0A7C7RUA5-F1
#
_entry.id   AF-A0A7C7RUA5-F1
#
_cell.length_a   1.000
_cell.length_b   1.000
_cell.length_c   1.000
_cell.angle_alpha   90.00
_cell.angle_beta   90.00
_cell.angle_gamma   90.00
#
_symmetry.space_group_name_H-M   'P 1'
#
loop_
_entity.id
_entity.type
_entity.pdbx_description
1 polymer ?
#
loop_
_entity_poly.entity_id
_entity_poly.type
_entity_poly.pdbx_seq_one_letter_code
_entity_poly.pdbx_strand_id
1 'polypeptide(L)'
;MSCLGVESGSHIFNSMGMDLNFSENNIYNMSKLSGRKLSALIQGFPVRGVDGELSQEISSIAFDSREVEDGGLFMAIPGFKQDGFKFVDDAIARGAAAFITETP
;
A
#
# COMPACT_ATOMS: atom_id res chain seq x y z
N MET A 1 2.17 -3.71 29.96
CA MET A 1 3.39 -2.93 29.69
C MET A 1 4.56 -3.90 29.67
N SER A 2 4.97 -4.33 28.48
CA SER A 2 6.23 -5.05 28.33
C SER A 2 6.76 -4.77 26.94
N CYS A 3 7.69 -3.81 26.89
CA CYS A 3 8.60 -3.60 25.79
C CYS A 3 9.34 -4.92 25.49
N LEU A 4 9.49 -5.26 24.22
CA LEU A 4 10.45 -6.26 23.76
C LEU A 4 11.34 -5.59 22.71
N GLY A 5 12.64 -5.71 22.96
CA GLY A 5 13.70 -4.92 22.35
C GLY A 5 14.00 -5.29 20.91
N VAL A 6 14.64 -4.34 20.24
CA VAL A 6 15.13 -4.44 18.87
C VAL A 6 16.41 -5.27 18.87
N GLU A 7 16.44 -6.36 18.11
CA GLU A 7 17.68 -7.00 17.68
C GLU A 7 17.98 -6.60 16.23
N SER A 8 19.12 -5.93 16.05
CA SER A 8 19.67 -5.58 14.74
C SER A 8 20.20 -6.82 14.04
N GLY A 9 19.53 -7.27 12.98
CA GLY A 9 19.97 -8.35 12.10
C GLY A 9 20.05 -7.88 10.66
N SER A 10 21.26 -7.65 10.17
CA SER A 10 21.57 -7.35 8.77
C SER A 10 21.20 -8.54 7.88
N HIS A 11 20.07 -8.47 7.18
CA HIS A 11 19.72 -9.44 6.14
C HIS A 11 19.58 -8.75 4.78
N ILE A 12 20.69 -8.83 4.04
CA ILE A 12 20.85 -8.93 2.59
C ILE A 12 19.53 -8.73 1.80
N PHE A 13 19.30 -7.50 1.37
CA PHE A 13 18.29 -7.17 0.36
C PHE A 13 18.66 -7.87 -0.94
N ASN A 14 17.92 -8.91 -1.32
CA ASN A 14 17.92 -9.34 -2.70
C ASN A 14 17.03 -8.36 -3.47
N SER A 15 17.67 -7.46 -4.22
CA SER A 15 17.00 -6.54 -5.11
C SER A 15 16.26 -7.34 -6.19
N MET A 16 14.97 -7.60 -5.97
CA MET A 16 14.05 -7.72 -7.09
C MET A 16 14.01 -6.34 -7.72
N GLY A 17 14.81 -6.15 -8.77
CA GLY A 17 14.86 -4.92 -9.55
C GLY A 17 13.46 -4.57 -10.03
N MET A 18 12.78 -3.74 -9.26
CA MET A 18 11.62 -3.00 -9.71
C MET A 18 12.19 -1.67 -10.21
N ASP A 19 12.23 -1.50 -11.53
CA ASP A 19 12.52 -0.20 -12.15
C ASP A 19 11.40 0.77 -11.76
N LEU A 20 11.53 1.37 -10.57
CA LEU A 20 10.62 2.40 -10.07
C LEU A 20 10.98 3.72 -10.75
N ASN A 21 10.49 3.91 -11.98
CA ASN A 21 10.48 5.23 -12.60
C ASN A 21 9.31 6.04 -12.02
N PHE A 22 9.63 6.99 -11.12
CA PHE A 22 8.69 7.99 -10.62
C PHE A 22 8.38 9.00 -11.73
N SER A 23 7.34 8.74 -12.53
CA SER A 23 6.82 9.71 -13.50
C SER A 23 5.83 10.67 -12.82
N GLU A 24 5.75 11.91 -13.30
CA GLU A 24 4.98 13.04 -12.72
C GLU A 24 3.45 12.84 -12.65
N ASN A 25 2.91 11.68 -13.04
CA ASN A 25 1.51 11.31 -12.85
C ASN A 25 1.42 10.29 -11.70
N ASN A 26 0.71 10.65 -10.61
CA ASN A 26 0.53 9.86 -9.38
C ASN A 26 -0.21 8.51 -9.56
N ILE A 27 -0.52 8.13 -10.80
CA ILE A 27 -1.19 6.89 -11.15
C ILE A 27 -0.16 5.97 -11.82
N TYR A 28 0.33 4.99 -11.05
CA TYR A 28 1.14 3.92 -11.62
C TYR A 28 0.25 3.01 -12.47
N ASN A 29 0.20 3.30 -13.78
CA ASN A 29 -0.54 2.50 -14.75
C ASN A 29 0.11 1.13 -14.92
N MET A 30 -0.55 0.14 -14.34
CA MET A 30 0.04 -1.14 -14.03
C MET A 30 -0.31 -2.21 -15.05
N SER A 31 0.01 -1.97 -16.32
CA SER A 31 -0.12 -2.96 -17.41
C SER A 31 0.73 -4.23 -17.21
N LYS A 32 1.40 -4.37 -16.05
CA LYS A 32 2.21 -5.51 -15.61
C LYS A 32 1.82 -6.17 -14.27
N LEU A 33 0.79 -5.73 -13.53
CA LEU A 33 0.36 -6.38 -12.26
C LEU A 33 -1.05 -7.01 -12.29
N SER A 34 -1.62 -7.33 -13.44
CA SER A 34 -2.97 -7.92 -13.49
C SER A 34 -3.13 -9.08 -12.49
N GLY A 35 -3.99 -8.91 -11.48
CA GLY A 35 -4.40 -9.94 -10.52
C GLY A 35 -3.38 -10.31 -9.44
N ARG A 36 -2.56 -9.37 -8.94
CA ARG A 36 -1.65 -9.68 -7.81
C ARG A 36 -2.38 -9.60 -6.48
N LYS A 37 -2.21 -10.64 -5.65
CA LYS A 37 -2.70 -10.66 -4.28
C LYS A 37 -2.01 -9.60 -3.43
N LEU A 38 -2.75 -8.95 -2.54
CA LEU A 38 -2.21 -7.99 -1.57
C LEU A 38 -1.03 -8.57 -0.79
N SER A 39 -1.11 -9.84 -0.39
CA SER A 39 -0.02 -10.56 0.28
C SER A 39 1.32 -10.54 -0.48
N ALA A 40 1.27 -10.59 -1.80
CA ALA A 40 2.48 -10.54 -2.63
C ALA A 40 3.04 -9.11 -2.74
N LEU A 41 2.17 -8.09 -2.71
CA LEU A 41 2.59 -6.68 -2.79
C LEU A 41 3.28 -6.21 -1.52
N ILE A 42 2.83 -6.68 -0.35
CA ILE A 42 3.39 -6.29 0.95
C ILE A 42 4.46 -7.26 1.46
N GLN A 43 4.85 -8.24 0.64
CA GLN A 43 5.87 -9.21 1.01
C GLN A 43 7.21 -8.50 1.31
N GLY A 44 7.78 -8.78 2.48
CA GLY A 44 9.06 -8.19 2.91
C GLY A 44 8.94 -6.83 3.60
N PHE A 45 7.73 -6.27 3.70
CA PHE A 45 7.48 -5.07 4.51
C PHE A 45 7.15 -5.44 5.97
N PRO A 46 7.59 -4.64 6.95
CA PRO A 46 7.19 -4.82 8.34
C PRO A 46 5.72 -4.38 8.51
N VAL A 47 4.80 -5.33 8.48
CA VAL A 47 3.36 -5.08 8.67
C VAL A 47 3.01 -5.20 10.15
N ARG A 48 2.46 -4.13 10.74
CA ARG A 48 2.09 -4.09 12.17
C ARG A 48 0.77 -4.80 12.47
N GLY A 49 -0.18 -4.75 11.54
CA GLY A 49 -1.51 -5.33 11.69
C GLY A 49 -2.18 -5.46 10.33
N VAL A 50 -3.13 -6.38 10.23
CA VAL A 50 -3.96 -6.59 9.05
C VAL A 50 -5.37 -6.82 9.53
N ASP A 51 -6.27 -5.95 9.10
CA ASP A 51 -7.71 -6.14 9.24
C ASP A 51 -8.29 -6.48 7.86
N GLY A 52 -8.80 -7.71 7.72
CA GLY A 52 -9.35 -8.22 6.46
C GLY A 52 -8.49 -9.30 5.80
N GLU A 53 -8.68 -9.50 4.49
CA GLU A 53 -8.08 -10.61 3.75
C GLU A 53 -6.90 -10.19 2.86
N LEU A 54 -5.73 -10.80 3.08
CA LEU A 54 -4.55 -10.60 2.23
C LEU A 54 -4.63 -11.28 0.85
N SER A 55 -5.67 -12.08 0.61
CA SER A 55 -5.92 -12.74 -0.67
C SER A 55 -6.56 -11.83 -1.73
N GLN A 56 -6.98 -10.61 -1.36
CA GLN A 56 -7.58 -9.64 -2.28
C GLN A 56 -6.67 -9.36 -3.47
N GLU A 57 -7.25 -9.37 -4.67
CA GLU A 57 -6.54 -9.00 -5.89
C GLU A 57 -6.55 -7.48 -6.06
N ILE A 58 -5.38 -6.92 -6.36
CA ILE A 58 -5.21 -5.48 -6.52
C ILE A 58 -5.00 -5.16 -8.01
N SER A 59 -5.84 -4.28 -8.54
CA SER A 59 -5.84 -3.86 -9.95
C SER A 59 -4.95 -2.64 -10.20
N SER A 60 -4.86 -1.72 -9.23
CA SER A 60 -4.12 -0.46 -9.32
C SER A 60 -3.63 0.00 -7.94
N ILE A 61 -2.73 1.00 -7.89
CA ILE A 61 -2.28 1.64 -6.65
C ILE A 61 -2.50 3.15 -6.82
N ALA A 62 -3.16 3.78 -5.84
CA ALA A 62 -3.46 5.21 -5.84
C ALA A 62 -3.02 5.85 -4.52
N PHE A 63 -2.47 7.08 -4.61
CA PHE A 63 -2.11 7.91 -3.45
C PHE A 63 -3.10 9.05 -3.22
N ASP A 64 -3.94 9.34 -4.22
CA ASP A 64 -5.05 10.29 -4.14
C ASP A 64 -6.36 9.50 -4.21
N SER A 65 -7.24 9.67 -3.23
CA SER A 65 -8.50 8.91 -3.18
C SER A 65 -9.36 9.17 -4.41
N ARG A 66 -9.23 10.35 -5.04
CA ARG A 66 -9.99 10.74 -6.24
C ARG A 66 -9.58 9.94 -7.48
N GLU A 67 -8.40 9.33 -7.45
CA GLU A 67 -7.82 8.53 -8.54
C GLU A 67 -8.00 7.02 -8.30
N VAL A 68 -8.66 6.61 -7.21
CA VAL A 68 -8.98 5.21 -6.96
C VAL A 68 -9.98 4.69 -7.98
N GLU A 69 -9.70 3.49 -8.49
CA GLU A 69 -10.55 2.72 -9.38
C GLU A 69 -10.94 1.39 -8.72
N ASP A 70 -11.95 0.71 -9.26
CA ASP A 70 -12.41 -0.60 -8.80
C ASP A 70 -11.26 -1.61 -8.69
N GLY A 71 -11.12 -2.21 -7.51
CA GLY A 71 -10.04 -3.16 -7.18
C GLY A 71 -8.72 -2.49 -6.77
N GLY A 72 -8.69 -1.17 -6.64
CA GLY A 72 -7.48 -0.41 -6.34
C GLY A 72 -7.00 -0.58 -4.89
N LEU A 73 -5.69 -0.38 -4.68
CA LEU A 73 -5.05 -0.24 -3.38
C LEU A 73 -4.80 1.25 -3.09
N PHE A 74 -5.39 1.76 -2.01
CA PHE A 74 -5.18 3.15 -1.60
C PHE A 74 -4.05 3.27 -0.56
N MET A 75 -3.09 4.16 -0.83
CA MET A 75 -1.98 4.45 0.08
C MET A 75 -2.33 5.69 0.93
N ALA A 76 -2.88 5.47 2.12
CA ALA A 76 -3.25 6.51 3.07
C ALA A 76 -2.01 7.04 3.84
N ILE A 77 -1.12 7.71 3.10
CA ILE A 77 0.11 8.29 3.63
C ILE A 77 -0.20 9.64 4.29
N PRO A 78 0.22 9.87 5.54
CA PRO A 78 0.11 11.19 6.14
C PRO A 78 1.07 12.17 5.48
N GLY A 79 0.52 13.29 5.04
CA GLY A 79 1.27 14.38 4.44
C GLY A 79 1.38 15.58 5.37
N PHE A 80 2.24 16.52 5.01
CA PHE A 80 2.39 17.80 5.71
C PHE A 80 1.13 18.67 5.70
N LYS A 81 0.35 18.61 4.62
CA LYS A 81 -0.86 19.44 4.44
C LYS A 81 -2.12 18.72 4.89
N GLN A 82 -2.21 17.43 4.62
CA GLN A 82 -3.41 16.64 4.84
C GLN A 82 -3.01 15.23 5.28
N ASP A 83 -3.81 14.66 6.17
CA ASP A 83 -3.69 13.29 6.64
C ASP A 83 -4.45 12.36 5.69
N GLY A 84 -3.71 11.47 5.00
CA GLY A 84 -4.26 10.54 4.03
C GLY A 84 -5.34 9.61 4.61
N PHE A 85 -5.29 9.35 5.92
CA PHE A 85 -6.28 8.51 6.58
C PHE A 85 -7.70 9.08 6.48
N LYS A 86 -7.84 10.40 6.40
CA LYS A 86 -9.14 11.09 6.27
C LYS A 86 -9.85 10.79 4.95
N PHE A 87 -9.16 10.19 3.98
CA PHE A 87 -9.69 9.89 2.65
C PHE A 87 -9.96 8.40 2.42
N VAL A 88 -9.81 7.56 3.45
CA VAL A 88 -10.08 6.12 3.35
C VAL A 88 -11.53 5.86 2.95
N ASP A 89 -12.49 6.56 3.56
CA ASP A 89 -13.91 6.39 3.23
C ASP A 89 -14.22 6.78 1.76
N ASP A 90 -13.57 7.83 1.24
CA ASP A 90 -13.72 8.23 -0.17
C ASP A 90 -13.09 7.20 -1.12
N ALA A 91 -11.94 6.64 -0.76
CA ALA A 91 -11.31 5.56 -1.52
C ALA A 91 -12.18 4.30 -1.56
N ILE A 92 -12.76 3.89 -0.43
CA ILE A 92 -13.69 2.75 -0.35
C ILE A 92 -14.91 3.00 -1.23
N ALA A 93 -15.52 4.19 -1.15
CA ALA A 93 -16.68 4.55 -1.94
C ALA A 93 -16.43 4.51 -3.46
N ARG A 94 -15.17 4.61 -3.88
CA ARG A 94 -14.73 4.56 -5.29
C ARG A 94 -14.27 3.18 -5.76
N GLY A 95 -14.28 2.18 -4.88
CA GLY A 95 -13.96 0.81 -5.24
C GLY A 95 -12.58 0.31 -4.80
N ALA A 96 -11.93 0.98 -3.84
CA ALA A 96 -10.72 0.43 -3.23
C ALA A 96 -11.00 -0.98 -2.65
N ALA A 97 -10.19 -1.96 -3.04
CA ALA A 97 -10.21 -3.30 -2.46
C ALA A 97 -9.44 -3.38 -1.13
N ALA A 98 -8.47 -2.49 -0.93
CA ALA A 98 -7.68 -2.39 0.29
C ALA A 98 -7.09 -0.99 0.46
N PHE A 99 -6.63 -0.67 1.66
CA PHE A 99 -5.79 0.50 1.92
C PHE A 99 -4.63 0.16 2.88
N ILE A 100 -3.56 0.95 2.83
CA ILE A 100 -2.42 0.86 3.75
C ILE A 100 -2.25 2.22 4.42
N THR A 101 -2.00 2.20 5.73
CA THR A 101 -1.71 3.41 6.53
C THR A 101 -0.58 3.13 7.53
N GLU A 102 0.11 4.17 7.98
CA GLU A 102 1.12 4.06 9.04
C GLU A 102 0.53 4.14 10.46
N THR A 103 -0.72 4.61 10.56
CA THR A 103 -1.42 4.82 11.82
C THR A 103 -2.40 3.66 12.07
N PRO A 104 -2.46 3.09 13.28
CA PRO A 104 -3.43 2.02 13.59
C PRO A 104 -4.88 2.48 13.45
#